data_AF-A0A6L9ZUA6-F1
#
_entry.id   AF-A0A6L9ZUA6-F1
#
_cell.length_a   1.000
_cell.length_b   1.000
_cell.length_c   1.000
_cell.angle_alpha   90.00
_cell.angle_beta   90.00
_cell.angle_gamma   90.00
#
_symmetry.space_group_name_H-M   'P 1'
#
loop_
_entity.id
_entity.type
_entity.pdbx_description
1 polymer ?
#
loop_
_entity_poly.entity_id
_entity_poly.type
_entity_poly.pdbx_seq_one_letter_code
_entity_poly.pdbx_strand_id
1 'polypeptide(L)'
;MWLIAIGSRREELNLIDCYESYRQRYDMEHLFRFGKQKLLMTAYSTPDVEHEENWFKLTLIAYVNLWAARNLAIVLPHAWEQYLKTNKSVKITPSLVQRDFYRIISTLGTMAKSPKRRGYSSGGIKGYKKTPRTRHIVIKGTEQKFSKITKSWHPRRRSLLIISIFQ
;
A
#
# COMPACT_ATOMS: atom_id res chain seq x y z
N MET A 1 -9.49 -5.09 -13.42
CA MET A 1 -9.75 -6.27 -12.57
C MET A 1 -11.24 -6.51 -12.41
N TRP A 2 -11.62 -7.75 -12.12
CA TRP A 2 -12.97 -8.28 -12.26
C TRP A 2 -13.50 -8.64 -10.87
N LEU A 3 -14.79 -8.38 -10.59
CA LEU A 3 -15.41 -8.81 -9.34
C LEU A 3 -16.06 -10.18 -9.58
N ILE A 4 -15.67 -11.17 -8.79
CA ILE A 4 -16.27 -12.50 -8.82
C ILE A 4 -16.85 -12.82 -7.44
N ALA A 5 -18.16 -13.06 -7.38
CA ALA A 5 -18.83 -13.53 -6.18
C ALA A 5 -18.75 -15.07 -6.13
N ILE A 6 -17.89 -15.60 -5.26
CA ILE A 6 -17.68 -17.04 -5.10
C ILE A 6 -17.93 -17.45 -3.65
N GLY A 7 -18.66 -18.56 -3.46
CA GLY A 7 -19.01 -19.09 -2.14
C GLY A 7 -20.31 -19.88 -2.15
N SER A 8 -20.56 -20.68 -1.12
CA SER A 8 -21.79 -21.48 -0.98
C SER A 8 -23.05 -20.62 -0.83
N ARG A 9 -22.91 -19.42 -0.27
CA ARG A 9 -23.99 -18.44 -0.05
C ARG A 9 -24.08 -17.36 -1.14
N ARG A 10 -23.46 -17.59 -2.30
CA ARG A 10 -23.44 -16.61 -3.42
C ARG A 10 -24.85 -16.26 -3.91
N GLU A 11 -25.80 -17.18 -3.76
CA GLU A 11 -27.20 -17.01 -4.19
C GLU A 11 -28.00 -16.11 -3.23
N GLU A 12 -27.46 -15.83 -2.05
CA GLU A 12 -28.05 -14.90 -1.08
C GLU A 12 -27.63 -13.45 -1.33
N LEU A 13 -26.67 -13.20 -2.25
CA LEU A 13 -26.20 -11.86 -2.56
C LEU A 13 -27.19 -11.16 -3.48
N ASN A 14 -27.64 -9.99 -3.08
CA ASN A 14 -28.45 -9.16 -3.95
C ASN A 14 -27.58 -8.62 -5.11
N LEU A 15 -28.20 -8.46 -6.28
CA LEU A 15 -27.56 -7.85 -7.43
C LEU A 15 -27.10 -6.41 -7.14
N ILE A 16 -27.86 -5.69 -6.30
CA ILE A 16 -27.53 -4.33 -5.86
C ILE A 16 -26.24 -4.32 -5.03
N ASP A 17 -26.07 -5.29 -4.12
CA ASP A 17 -24.85 -5.40 -3.31
C ASP A 17 -23.63 -5.73 -4.17
N CYS A 18 -23.81 -6.60 -5.17
CA CYS A 18 -22.78 -6.89 -6.16
C CYS A 18 -22.40 -5.63 -6.96
N TYR A 19 -23.38 -4.82 -7.34
CA TYR A 19 -23.15 -3.57 -8.07
C TYR A 19 -22.41 -2.53 -7.22
N GLU A 20 -22.83 -2.30 -5.98
CA GLU A 20 -22.15 -1.36 -5.07
C GLU A 20 -20.73 -1.83 -4.72
N SER A 21 -20.54 -3.12 -4.49
CA SER A 21 -19.21 -3.72 -4.31
C SER A 21 -18.33 -3.51 -5.55
N TYR A 22 -18.91 -3.65 -6.75
CA TYR A 22 -18.19 -3.37 -7.99
C TYR A 22 -17.80 -1.90 -8.13
N ARG A 23 -18.58 -0.96 -7.60
CA ARG A 23 -18.25 0.48 -7.63
C ARG A 23 -17.06 0.84 -6.73
N GLN A 24 -16.96 0.23 -5.55
CA GLN A 24 -15.84 0.45 -4.61
C GLN A 24 -14.48 0.10 -5.20
N ARG A 25 -14.47 -0.70 -6.28
CA ARG A 25 -13.29 -0.99 -7.07
C ARG A 25 -12.50 0.25 -7.49
N TYR A 26 -13.20 1.30 -7.94
CA TYR A 26 -12.55 2.51 -8.44
C TYR A 26 -11.82 3.26 -7.31
N ASP A 27 -12.37 3.21 -6.09
CA ASP A 27 -11.74 3.83 -4.92
C ASP A 27 -10.40 3.14 -4.58
N MET A 28 -10.33 1.82 -4.72
CA MET A 28 -9.09 1.06 -4.52
C MET A 28 -8.00 1.46 -5.53
N GLU A 29 -8.35 1.72 -6.79
CA GLU A 29 -7.35 2.13 -7.80
C GLU A 29 -6.71 3.47 -7.45
N HIS A 30 -7.50 4.43 -6.97
CA HIS A 30 -6.99 5.71 -6.49
C HIS A 30 -6.09 5.55 -5.26
N LEU A 31 -6.43 4.63 -4.34
CA LEU A 31 -5.57 4.28 -3.21
C LEU A 31 -4.21 3.75 -3.69
N PHE A 32 -4.18 2.77 -4.60
CA PHE A 32 -2.91 2.20 -5.07
C PHE A 32 -2.08 3.19 -5.87
N ARG A 33 -2.72 3.99 -6.74
CA ARG A 33 -2.02 5.02 -7.49
C ARG A 33 -1.36 6.03 -6.55
N PHE A 34 -2.11 6.54 -5.57
CA PHE A 34 -1.59 7.47 -4.58
C PHE A 34 -0.51 6.82 -3.71
N GLY A 35 -0.73 5.60 -3.23
CA GLY A 35 0.21 4.85 -2.40
C GLY A 35 1.56 4.64 -3.10
N LYS A 36 1.55 4.21 -4.36
CA LYS A 36 2.76 4.02 -5.17
C LYS A 36 3.48 5.34 -5.44
N GLN A 37 2.76 6.38 -5.80
CA GLN A 37 3.35 7.66 -6.23
C GLN A 37 3.82 8.55 -5.07
N LYS A 38 3.14 8.50 -3.92
CA LYS A 38 3.29 9.50 -2.85
C LYS A 38 3.61 8.92 -1.48
N LEU A 39 3.31 7.64 -1.24
CA LEU A 39 3.60 6.95 0.01
C LEU A 39 4.72 5.91 -0.13
N LEU A 40 5.41 5.86 -1.28
CA LEU A 40 6.53 4.96 -1.52
C LEU A 40 6.18 3.47 -1.30
N MET A 41 4.92 3.11 -1.55
CA MET A 41 4.38 1.78 -1.26
C MET A 41 5.20 0.66 -1.92
N THR A 42 5.71 0.88 -3.13
CA THR A 42 6.52 -0.10 -3.87
C THR A 42 8.01 0.23 -3.90
N ALA A 43 8.47 1.25 -3.16
CA ALA A 43 9.88 1.64 -3.16
C ALA A 43 10.74 0.75 -2.24
N TYR A 44 10.11 0.06 -1.29
CA TYR A 44 10.79 -0.81 -0.36
C TYR A 44 11.00 -2.20 -0.98
N SER A 45 12.25 -2.54 -1.29
CA SER A 45 12.62 -3.85 -1.87
C SER A 45 13.50 -4.62 -0.89
N THR A 46 12.93 -5.63 -0.26
CA THR A 46 13.59 -6.49 0.73
C THR A 46 13.56 -7.95 0.28
N PRO A 47 14.58 -8.78 0.59
CA PRO A 47 14.50 -10.24 0.41
C PRO A 47 13.40 -10.90 1.22
N ASP A 48 13.03 -10.29 2.33
CA ASP A 48 12.22 -10.90 3.37
C ASP A 48 10.78 -10.39 3.27
N VAL A 49 9.87 -11.34 3.01
CA VAL A 49 8.46 -11.08 2.75
C VAL A 49 7.80 -10.40 3.95
N GLU A 50 8.15 -10.79 5.17
CA GLU A 50 7.58 -10.20 6.40
C GLU A 50 7.84 -8.69 6.48
N HIS A 51 9.04 -8.28 6.10
CA HIS A 51 9.41 -6.86 6.09
C HIS A 51 8.64 -6.09 5.00
N GLU A 52 8.41 -6.71 3.84
CA GLU A 52 7.62 -6.10 2.77
C GLU A 52 6.15 -5.94 3.19
N GLU A 53 5.54 -6.98 3.76
CA GLU A 53 4.17 -6.92 4.27
C GLU A 53 4.00 -5.85 5.35
N ASN A 54 4.97 -5.75 6.27
CA ASN A 54 4.97 -4.72 7.31
C ASN A 54 5.09 -3.30 6.71
N TRP A 55 5.89 -3.14 5.65
CA TRP A 55 5.94 -1.87 4.92
C TRP A 55 4.59 -1.50 4.29
N PHE A 56 3.91 -2.45 3.66
CA PHE A 56 2.56 -2.24 3.13
C PHE A 56 1.59 -1.81 4.24
N LYS A 57 1.59 -2.48 5.40
CA LYS A 57 0.76 -2.10 6.56
C LYS A 57 1.04 -0.67 7.01
N LEU A 58 2.31 -0.25 7.10
CA LEU A 58 2.69 1.12 7.46
C LEU A 58 2.17 2.15 6.44
N THR A 59 2.26 1.84 5.15
CA THR A 59 1.76 2.75 4.09
C THR A 59 0.25 2.93 4.16
N LEU A 60 -0.50 1.88 4.50
CA LEU A 60 -1.95 1.95 4.71
C LEU A 60 -2.30 2.79 5.96
N ILE A 61 -1.57 2.60 7.06
CA ILE A 61 -1.73 3.44 8.27
C ILE A 61 -1.47 4.91 7.95
N ALA A 62 -0.42 5.21 7.18
CA ALA A 62 -0.13 6.58 6.75
C ALA A 62 -1.29 7.16 5.91
N TYR A 63 -1.89 6.38 5.02
CA TYR A 63 -3.07 6.81 4.26
C TYR A 63 -4.28 7.11 5.17
N VAL A 64 -4.55 6.23 6.16
CA VAL A 64 -5.63 6.46 7.14
C VAL A 64 -5.38 7.74 7.94
N ASN A 65 -4.13 8.03 8.32
CA ASN A 65 -3.77 9.28 8.99
C ASN A 65 -4.06 10.51 8.11
N LEU A 66 -3.77 10.45 6.81
CA LEU A 66 -4.12 11.52 5.87
C LEU A 66 -5.65 11.68 5.73
N TRP A 67 -6.38 10.57 5.68
CA TRP A 67 -7.83 10.59 5.63
C TRP A 67 -8.45 11.21 6.90
N ALA A 68 -7.93 10.86 8.07
CA ALA A 68 -8.38 11.43 9.35
C ALA A 68 -8.06 12.93 9.45
N ALA A 69 -6.91 13.36 8.94
CA ALA A 69 -6.48 14.76 8.96
C ALA A 69 -7.18 15.65 7.91
N ARG A 70 -7.99 15.08 7.02
CA ARG A 70 -8.60 15.81 5.88
C ARG A 70 -9.41 17.04 6.29
N ASN A 71 -10.10 16.96 7.43
CA ASN A 71 -10.97 18.04 7.91
C ASN A 71 -10.16 19.21 8.53
N LEU A 72 -8.90 18.96 8.88
CA LEU A 72 -7.99 19.95 9.44
C LEU A 72 -7.11 20.62 8.36
N ALA A 73 -7.07 20.02 7.17
CA ALA A 73 -6.20 20.45 6.09
C ALA A 73 -6.71 21.71 5.41
N ILE A 74 -5.79 22.62 5.11
CA ILE A 74 -6.02 23.78 4.27
C ILE A 74 -5.32 23.58 2.92
N VAL A 75 -5.90 24.14 1.86
CA VAL A 75 -5.30 24.05 0.52
C VAL A 75 -4.14 25.05 0.44
N LEU A 76 -2.91 24.53 0.49
CA LEU A 76 -1.69 25.30 0.26
C LEU A 76 -1.28 25.21 -1.22
N PRO A 77 -1.55 26.25 -2.05
CA PRO A 77 -1.11 26.27 -3.44
C PRO A 77 0.41 26.42 -3.52
N HIS A 78 1.01 25.87 -4.57
CA HIS A 78 2.41 26.15 -4.87
C HIS A 78 2.62 27.63 -5.22
N ALA A 79 3.88 28.10 -5.13
CA ALA A 79 4.24 29.48 -5.42
C ALA A 79 3.85 29.92 -6.85
N TRP A 80 3.75 28.99 -7.80
CA TRP A 80 3.27 29.24 -9.16
C TRP A 80 1.75 29.03 -9.34
N GLU A 81 1.05 28.41 -8.40
CA GLU A 81 -0.40 28.13 -8.45
C GLU A 81 -1.24 29.27 -7.84
N GLN A 82 -0.66 30.45 -7.62
CA GLN A 82 -1.33 31.51 -6.88
C GLN A 82 -2.58 32.06 -7.57
N TYR A 83 -2.68 31.93 -8.89
CA TYR A 83 -3.85 32.31 -9.67
C TYR A 83 -5.08 31.41 -9.37
N LEU A 84 -4.89 30.22 -8.80
CA LEU A 84 -5.96 29.27 -8.45
C LEU A 84 -6.56 29.50 -7.06
N LYS A 85 -6.02 30.44 -6.26
CA LYS A 85 -6.45 30.76 -4.89
C LYS A 85 -7.96 31.11 -4.79
N THR A 86 -8.58 31.52 -5.90
CA THR A 86 -9.96 31.98 -5.96
C THR A 86 -11.01 30.85 -5.89
N ASN A 87 -10.61 29.59 -6.12
CA ASN A 87 -11.55 28.47 -6.13
C ASN A 87 -11.90 28.01 -4.71
N LYS A 88 -12.98 28.56 -4.16
CA LYS A 88 -13.53 28.20 -2.82
C LYS A 88 -14.07 26.76 -2.71
N SER A 89 -14.15 26.00 -3.81
CA SER A 89 -14.81 24.67 -3.85
C SER A 89 -13.85 23.50 -4.14
N VAL A 90 -12.57 23.60 -3.76
CA VAL A 90 -11.61 22.51 -4.02
C VAL A 90 -11.91 21.33 -3.08
N LYS A 91 -12.30 20.18 -3.65
CA LYS A 91 -12.39 18.92 -2.90
C LYS A 91 -11.02 18.56 -2.34
N ILE A 92 -10.93 18.38 -1.03
CA ILE A 92 -9.67 18.04 -0.35
C ILE A 92 -9.28 16.61 -0.73
N THR A 93 -8.18 16.47 -1.48
CA THR A 93 -7.61 15.18 -1.87
C THR A 93 -6.50 14.74 -0.90
N PRO A 94 -6.19 13.44 -0.79
CA PRO A 94 -5.09 12.96 0.06
C PRO A 94 -3.75 13.63 -0.24
N SER A 95 -3.50 14.02 -1.50
CA SER A 95 -2.28 14.76 -1.89
C SER A 95 -2.22 16.17 -1.31
N LEU A 96 -3.37 16.87 -1.22
CA LEU A 96 -3.45 18.19 -0.60
C LEU A 96 -3.27 18.08 0.92
N VAL A 97 -3.88 17.07 1.54
CA VAL A 97 -3.68 16.82 2.99
C VAL A 97 -2.21 16.52 3.28
N GLN A 98 -1.57 15.67 2.48
CA GLN A 98 -0.16 15.33 2.64
C GLN A 98 0.74 16.57 2.56
N ARG A 99 0.41 17.52 1.68
CA ARG A 99 1.15 18.78 1.53
C ARG A 99 1.06 19.66 2.78
N ASP A 100 -0.12 19.76 3.37
CA ASP A 100 -0.38 20.55 4.58
C ASP A 100 -0.10 19.78 5.89
N PHE A 101 0.23 18.48 5.78
CA PHE A 101 0.38 17.60 6.93
C PHE A 101 1.45 18.09 7.91
N TYR A 102 2.52 18.73 7.41
CA TYR A 102 3.55 19.36 8.26
C TYR A 102 2.98 20.41 9.22
N ARG A 103 2.05 21.25 8.76
CA ARG A 103 1.37 22.25 9.60
C ARG A 103 0.46 21.56 10.62
N ILE A 104 -0.25 20.51 10.21
CA ILE A 104 -1.14 19.76 11.10
C ILE A 104 -0.33 19.12 12.24
N ILE A 105 0.77 18.43 11.93
CA ILE A 105 1.60 17.81 12.96
C ILE A 105 2.30 18.84 13.86
N SER A 106 2.64 20.03 13.34
CA SER A 106 3.27 21.06 14.16
C SER A 106 2.32 21.67 15.18
N THR A 107 1.01 21.72 14.90
CA THR A 107 -0.01 22.18 15.88
C THR A 107 -0.18 21.23 17.06
N LEU A 108 0.06 19.93 16.86
CA LEU A 108 0.03 18.94 17.94
C LEU A 108 1.22 19.10 18.90
N GLY A 109 2.24 19.87 18.52
CA GLY A 109 3.48 20.01 19.27
C GLY A 109 4.35 18.75 19.21
N THR A 110 5.47 18.79 19.94
CA THR A 110 6.39 17.65 20.03
C THR A 110 6.19 16.95 21.37
N MET A 111 5.54 15.78 21.35
CA MET A 111 5.48 14.87 22.52
C MET A 111 6.82 14.17 22.78
N ALA A 112 7.77 14.29 21.85
CA ALA A 112 9.07 13.65 21.94
C ALA A 112 10.00 14.43 22.91
N LYS A 113 10.71 13.69 23.75
CA LYS A 113 11.81 14.24 24.55
C LYS A 113 12.89 14.78 23.62
N SER A 114 13.62 15.80 24.07
CA SER A 114 14.77 16.34 23.33
C SER A 114 15.72 15.20 22.94
N PRO A 115 16.24 15.22 21.70
CA PRO A 115 17.07 14.14 21.20
C PRO A 115 18.29 13.96 22.11
N LYS A 116 18.51 12.73 22.59
CA LYS A 116 19.73 12.40 23.32
C LYS A 116 20.91 12.54 22.35
N ARG A 117 21.96 13.25 22.74
CA ARG A 117 23.21 13.29 21.97
C ARG A 117 23.67 11.86 21.76
N ARG A 118 23.74 11.43 20.50
CA ARG A 118 24.04 10.05 20.09
C ARG A 118 25.43 9.58 20.51
N GLY A 119 26.35 10.51 20.81
CA GLY A 119 27.77 10.20 21.05
C GLY A 119 28.43 9.60 19.81
N TYR A 120 29.73 9.33 19.91
CA TYR A 120 30.38 8.43 18.95
C TYR A 120 30.00 7.00 19.33
N SER A 121 29.51 6.22 18.38
CA SER A 121 29.37 4.78 18.60
C SER A 121 30.76 4.17 18.76
N SER A 122 30.85 3.05 19.48
CA SER A 122 32.10 2.29 19.68
C SER A 122 32.72 1.70 18.40
N GLY A 123 32.23 2.11 17.22
CA GLY A 123 32.62 1.56 15.92
C GLY A 123 32.13 0.13 15.71
N GLY A 124 32.53 -0.47 14.59
CA GLY A 124 32.38 -1.90 14.38
C GLY A 124 33.34 -2.66 15.28
N ILE A 125 32.91 -3.79 15.83
CA ILE A 125 33.78 -4.71 16.58
C ILE A 125 34.97 -5.06 15.67
N LYS A 126 36.19 -4.85 16.17
CA LYS A 126 37.42 -5.13 15.40
C LYS A 126 37.42 -6.61 14.99
N GLY A 127 37.50 -6.87 13.68
CA GLY A 127 37.46 -8.23 13.12
C GLY A 127 36.07 -8.74 12.75
N TYR A 128 34.99 -8.02 13.07
CA TYR A 128 33.65 -8.40 12.63
C TYR A 128 33.51 -8.23 11.11
N LYS A 129 33.20 -9.32 10.42
CA LYS A 129 32.89 -9.35 8.99
C LYS A 129 31.44 -9.79 8.83
N LYS A 130 30.61 -8.97 8.18
CA LYS A 130 29.26 -9.40 7.77
C LYS A 130 29.40 -10.47 6.70
N THR A 131 28.63 -11.54 6.82
CA THR A 131 28.54 -12.56 5.76
C THR A 131 27.95 -11.91 4.50
N PRO A 132 28.57 -12.11 3.32
CA PRO A 132 27.96 -11.71 2.06
C PRO A 132 26.61 -12.39 1.88
N ARG A 133 25.66 -11.68 1.29
CA ARG A 133 24.32 -12.23 1.01
C ARG A 133 24.43 -13.44 0.07
N THR A 134 23.68 -14.50 0.38
CA THR A 134 23.61 -15.71 -0.46
C THR A 134 23.16 -15.33 -1.87
N ARG A 135 23.97 -15.68 -2.88
CA ARG A 135 23.60 -15.49 -4.29
C ARG A 135 22.73 -16.65 -4.73
N HIS A 136 21.48 -16.37 -5.08
CA HIS A 136 20.60 -17.36 -5.69
C HIS A 136 20.91 -17.48 -7.20
N ILE A 137 20.84 -18.70 -7.73
CA ILE A 137 21.07 -18.97 -9.16
C ILE A 137 19.88 -18.39 -9.94
N VAL A 138 20.15 -17.60 -10.98
CA VAL A 138 19.12 -17.08 -11.89
C VAL A 138 18.65 -18.23 -12.79
N ILE A 139 17.44 -18.72 -12.56
CA ILE A 139 16.79 -19.69 -13.45
C ILE A 139 16.34 -18.92 -14.71
N LYS A 140 17.12 -18.99 -15.79
CA LYS A 140 16.64 -18.56 -17.11
C LYS A 140 15.70 -19.65 -17.62
N GLY A 141 14.42 -19.31 -17.78
CA GLY A 141 13.44 -20.25 -18.32
C GLY A 141 13.84 -20.71 -19.71
N THR A 142 14.08 -22.00 -19.87
CA THR A 142 14.04 -22.66 -21.18
C THR A 142 12.59 -22.97 -21.52
N GLU A 143 12.20 -22.85 -22.80
CA GLU A 143 10.86 -23.19 -23.27
C GLU A 143 10.49 -24.62 -22.87
N GLN A 144 9.50 -24.75 -21.97
CA GLN A 144 8.94 -26.04 -21.62
C GLN A 144 7.99 -26.47 -22.73
N LYS A 145 8.34 -27.53 -23.46
CA LYS A 145 7.43 -28.22 -24.38
C LYS A 145 6.27 -28.81 -23.57
N PHE A 146 5.08 -28.28 -23.75
CA PHE A 146 3.84 -28.79 -23.14
C PHE A 146 3.56 -30.22 -23.67
N SER A 147 3.86 -31.25 -22.89
CA SER A 147 3.32 -32.60 -23.12
C SER A 147 1.88 -32.64 -22.63
N LYS A 148 0.92 -33.02 -23.50
CA LYS A 148 -0.51 -33.15 -23.18
C LYS A 148 -0.71 -34.20 -22.08
N ILE A 149 -0.98 -33.77 -20.85
CA ILE A 149 -1.45 -34.64 -19.77
C ILE A 149 -2.98 -34.63 -19.81
N THR A 150 -3.59 -35.77 -20.11
CA THR A 150 -5.03 -36.00 -19.97
C THR A 150 -5.37 -36.13 -18.48
N LYS A 151 -6.03 -35.11 -17.90
CA LYS A 151 -6.53 -35.18 -16.51
C LYS A 151 -7.99 -35.61 -16.49
N SER A 152 -8.27 -36.77 -15.90
CA SER A 152 -9.60 -37.15 -15.44
C SER A 152 -9.94 -36.34 -14.17
N TRP A 153 -11.15 -35.79 -14.12
CA TRP A 153 -11.63 -34.94 -13.03
C TRP A 153 -12.25 -35.77 -11.91
N HIS A 154 -11.93 -35.44 -10.66
CA HIS A 154 -12.72 -35.79 -9.46
C HIS A 154 -12.84 -34.55 -8.57
N PRO A 155 -14.06 -34.16 -8.13
CA PRO A 155 -14.23 -32.98 -7.29
C PRO A 155 -13.97 -33.31 -5.81
N ARG A 156 -12.91 -32.76 -5.21
CA ARG A 156 -12.73 -32.73 -3.74
C ARG A 156 -13.24 -31.40 -3.17
N ARG A 157 -14.13 -31.51 -2.17
CA ARG A 157 -14.69 -30.44 -1.34
C ARG A 157 -13.59 -29.51 -0.81
N ARG A 158 -13.78 -28.19 -0.92
CA ARG A 158 -12.93 -27.17 -0.27
C ARG A 158 -13.79 -26.19 0.53
N SER A 159 -13.31 -25.94 1.75
CA SER A 159 -13.81 -25.00 2.75
C SER A 159 -13.70 -23.54 2.30
N LEU A 160 -14.59 -22.72 2.87
CA LEU A 160 -14.81 -21.29 2.64
C LEU A 160 -13.56 -20.43 2.84
N LEU A 161 -13.16 -19.66 1.82
CA LEU A 161 -12.37 -18.43 1.93
C LEU A 161 -12.73 -17.52 0.75
N ILE A 162 -13.18 -16.29 1.03
CA ILE A 162 -13.36 -15.23 0.02
C ILE A 162 -11.97 -14.66 -0.25
N ILE A 163 -11.41 -14.91 -1.44
CA ILE A 163 -10.12 -14.35 -1.87
C ILE A 163 -10.37 -13.41 -3.04
N SER A 164 -10.09 -12.13 -2.84
CA SER A 164 -9.92 -11.19 -3.95
C SER A 164 -8.57 -11.46 -4.62
N ILE A 165 -8.58 -11.87 -5.89
CA ILE A 165 -7.36 -12.15 -6.65
C ILE A 165 -6.85 -10.83 -7.25
N PHE A 166 -5.68 -10.37 -6.76
CA PHE A 166 -4.86 -9.35 -7.41
C PHE A 166 -4.03 -9.99 -8.51
N GLN A 167 -3.99 -9.35 -9.68
CA GLN A 167 -3.00 -9.58 -10.72
C GLN A 167 -2.46 -8.23 -11.18
#